data_AF-A0AA35R6M0-F1
#
_entry.id   AF-A0AA35R6M0-F1
#
_cell.length_a   1.000
_cell.length_b   1.000
_cell.length_c   1.000
_cell.angle_alpha   90.00
_cell.angle_beta   90.00
_cell.angle_gamma   90.00
#
_symmetry.space_group_name_H-M   'P 1'
#
loop_
_entity.id
_entity.type
_entity.pdbx_description
1 polymer ?
#
loop_
_entity_poly.entity_id
_entity_poly.type
_entity_poly.pdbx_seq_one_letter_code
_entity_poly.pdbx_strand_id
1 'polypeptide(L)'
;MGRQLIKLPLSFHGSDYLLLTSHLESMKDYSAERKHQLRAAFDAMLKARGEGKSCIFGGDLNVREAEVKSVKVPDGVFDAWEACGSDMESKFTWDLKTNDNLNWPYPSRPQARYDRVYCTSPTGGTLRPTHFELVGQDRLHDCGRFPSDHWGMWVEFDT
;
A
#
# COMPACT_ATOMS: atom_id res chain seq x y z
N MET A 1 10.93 14.74 1.44
CA MET A 1 10.66 14.64 2.90
C MET A 1 11.49 13.53 3.58
N GLY A 2 12.76 13.32 3.20
CA GLY A 2 13.62 12.29 3.82
C GLY A 2 13.15 10.83 3.63
N ARG A 3 12.37 10.56 2.58
CA ARG A 3 11.71 9.27 2.36
C ARG A 3 12.69 8.20 1.92
N GLN A 4 12.45 6.97 2.35
CA GLN A 4 13.32 5.82 2.08
C GLN A 4 12.49 4.59 1.76
N LEU A 5 13.05 3.70 0.94
CA LEU A 5 12.54 2.36 0.73
C LEU A 5 13.24 1.40 1.68
N ILE A 6 12.55 0.99 2.74
CA ILE A 6 13.05 0.05 3.72
C ILE A 6 12.83 -1.37 3.19
N LYS A 7 13.84 -2.23 3.35
CA LYS A 7 13.86 -3.59 2.81
C LYS A 7 14.25 -4.56 3.92
N LEU A 8 13.48 -5.62 4.10
CA LEU A 8 13.74 -6.68 5.07
C LEU A 8 13.68 -8.04 4.37
N PRO A 9 14.83 -8.66 4.07
CA PRO A 9 14.83 -10.06 3.64
C PRO A 9 14.50 -10.97 4.82
N LEU A 10 13.69 -11.99 4.61
CA LEU A 10 13.37 -13.00 5.61
C LEU A 10 12.98 -14.33 4.97
N SER A 11 13.05 -15.41 5.72
CA SER A 11 12.54 -16.72 5.33
C SER A 11 11.33 -17.09 6.21
N PHE A 12 10.25 -17.56 5.59
CA PHE A 12 9.00 -17.89 6.25
C PHE A 12 8.36 -19.11 5.59
N HIS A 13 7.97 -20.12 6.38
CA HIS A 13 7.46 -21.42 5.88
C HIS A 13 8.29 -22.06 4.74
N GLY A 14 9.61 -21.93 4.80
CA GLY A 14 10.52 -22.52 3.79
C GLY A 14 10.60 -21.74 2.47
N SER A 15 9.95 -20.57 2.37
CA SER A 15 10.05 -19.66 1.24
C SER A 15 10.82 -18.40 1.62
N ASP A 16 11.58 -17.84 0.67
CA ASP A 16 12.30 -16.59 0.87
C ASP A 16 11.47 -15.39 0.40
N TYR A 17 11.47 -14.36 1.24
CA TYR A 17 10.72 -13.13 1.04
C TYR A 17 11.62 -11.90 1.07
N LEU A 18 11.21 -10.87 0.33
CA LEU A 18 11.61 -9.50 0.56
C LEU A 18 10.38 -8.67 0.95
N LEU A 19 10.34 -8.23 2.21
CA LEU A 19 9.36 -7.25 2.64
C LEU A 19 9.90 -5.85 2.37
N LEU A 20 9.05 -4.99 1.79
CA LEU A 20 9.37 -3.60 1.52
C LEU A 20 8.31 -2.70 2.15
N THR A 21 8.76 -1.58 2.71
CA THR A 21 7.86 -0.49 3.06
C THR A 21 8.45 0.86 2.73
N SER A 22 7.57 1.81 2.41
CA SER A 22 7.95 3.20 2.23
C SER A 22 6.75 4.09 2.53
N HIS A 23 7.05 5.30 2.99
CA HIS A 23 6.13 6.40 2.97
C HIS A 23 6.56 7.31 1.80
N LEU A 24 5.92 7.20 0.63
CA LEU A 24 6.35 7.94 -0.57
C LEU A 24 5.98 9.43 -0.48
N GLU A 25 6.72 10.26 -1.22
CA GLU A 25 6.63 11.72 -1.15
C GLU A 25 5.17 12.22 -1.17
N SER A 26 4.80 12.94 -0.11
CA SER A 26 3.43 13.37 0.14
C SER A 26 3.07 14.62 -0.67
N MET A 27 1.80 15.04 -0.57
CA MET A 27 1.23 16.19 -1.27
C MET A 27 1.16 16.05 -2.80
N LYS A 28 0.26 16.82 -3.41
CA LYS A 28 -0.04 16.71 -4.85
C LYS A 28 1.14 17.14 -5.72
N ASP A 29 1.85 18.20 -5.31
CA ASP A 29 2.89 18.86 -6.11
C ASP A 29 4.12 17.98 -6.35
N TYR A 30 4.35 16.98 -5.51
CA TYR A 30 5.48 16.06 -5.62
C TYR A 30 5.16 14.80 -6.45
N SER A 31 4.23 14.91 -7.39
CA SER A 31 3.84 13.80 -8.29
C SER A 31 5.01 13.18 -9.04
N ALA A 32 5.95 13.99 -9.53
CA ALA A 32 7.09 13.47 -10.28
C ALA A 32 7.99 12.59 -9.42
N GLU A 33 8.32 13.05 -8.21
CA GLU A 33 9.16 12.33 -7.26
C GLU A 33 8.47 11.07 -6.75
N ARG A 34 7.19 11.16 -6.35
CA ARG A 34 6.43 9.99 -5.90
C ARG A 34 6.34 8.90 -6.98
N LYS A 35 6.16 9.26 -8.25
CA LYS A 35 6.20 8.30 -9.37
C LYS A 35 7.58 7.69 -9.56
N HIS A 36 8.65 8.46 -9.38
CA HIS A 36 10.02 7.95 -9.43
C HIS A 36 10.26 6.92 -8.31
N GLN A 37 9.87 7.24 -7.07
CA GLN A 37 10.01 6.34 -5.93
C GLN A 37 9.17 5.06 -6.08
N LEU A 38 7.93 5.17 -6.60
CA LEU A 38 7.09 4.00 -6.89
C LEU A 38 7.76 3.06 -7.91
N ARG A 39 8.36 3.60 -8.99
CA ARG A 39 9.13 2.79 -9.95
C ARG A 39 10.31 2.09 -9.29
N ALA A 40 11.06 2.80 -8.46
CA ALA A 40 12.20 2.22 -7.75
C ALA A 40 11.78 1.07 -6.80
N ALA A 41 10.60 1.16 -6.19
CA ALA A 41 10.04 0.07 -5.39
C ALA A 41 9.67 -1.14 -6.26
N PHE A 42 9.02 -0.92 -7.40
CA PHE A 42 8.72 -2.00 -8.36
C PHE A 42 9.99 -2.66 -8.92
N ASP A 43 11.03 -1.89 -9.26
CA ASP A 43 12.31 -2.44 -9.70
C ASP A 43 12.95 -3.32 -8.64
N ALA A 44 12.86 -2.93 -7.36
CA ALA A 44 13.33 -3.74 -6.24
C ALA A 44 12.54 -5.05 -6.09
N MET A 45 11.22 -5.02 -6.27
CA MET A 45 10.38 -6.22 -6.26
C MET A 45 10.74 -7.17 -7.41
N LEU A 46 10.87 -6.65 -8.63
CA LEU A 46 11.21 -7.45 -9.81
C LEU A 46 12.60 -8.07 -9.72
N LYS A 47 13.58 -7.33 -9.17
CA LYS A 47 14.92 -7.87 -8.91
C LYS A 47 14.85 -9.06 -7.96
N ALA A 48 14.17 -8.92 -6.82
CA ALA A 48 14.04 -9.99 -5.84
C ALA A 48 13.24 -11.18 -6.38
N ARG A 49 12.21 -10.94 -7.18
CA ARG A 49 11.49 -11.99 -7.93
C ARG A 49 12.43 -12.78 -8.84
N GLY A 50 13.31 -12.11 -9.58
CA GLY A 50 14.32 -12.74 -10.43
C GLY A 50 15.37 -13.55 -9.66
N GLU A 51 15.57 -13.22 -8.38
CA GLU A 51 16.42 -13.98 -7.44
C GLU A 51 15.66 -15.14 -6.75
N GLY A 52 14.42 -15.44 -7.17
CA GLY A 52 13.61 -16.53 -6.61
C GLY A 52 12.86 -16.17 -5.33
N LYS A 53 12.76 -14.90 -4.96
CA LYS A 53 12.09 -14.45 -3.73
C LYS A 53 10.68 -13.94 -4.00
N SER A 54 9.74 -14.27 -3.13
CA SER A 54 8.45 -13.60 -3.11
C SER A 54 8.60 -12.20 -2.49
N CYS A 55 7.79 -11.22 -2.91
CA CYS A 55 7.88 -9.86 -2.37
C CYS A 55 6.52 -9.34 -1.94
N ILE A 56 6.51 -8.60 -0.84
CA ILE A 56 5.36 -7.81 -0.38
C ILE A 56 5.87 -6.39 -0.15
N PHE A 57 5.29 -5.42 -0.85
CA PHE A 57 5.60 -4.00 -0.70
C PHE A 57 4.34 -3.26 -0.28
N GLY A 58 4.37 -2.53 0.83
CA GLY A 58 3.24 -1.70 1.22
C GLY A 58 3.61 -0.52 2.10
N GLY A 59 2.66 0.37 2.33
CA GLY A 59 2.80 1.56 3.17
C GLY A 59 1.94 2.71 2.66
N ASP A 60 2.13 3.90 3.21
CA ASP A 60 1.52 5.13 2.69
C ASP A 60 2.25 5.55 1.41
N LEU A 61 1.70 5.16 0.28
CA LEU A 61 2.29 5.45 -1.01
C LEU A 61 1.92 6.83 -1.52
N ASN A 62 0.96 7.53 -0.90
CA ASN A 62 0.45 8.82 -1.37
C ASN A 62 0.01 8.84 -2.85
N VAL A 63 -0.08 7.70 -3.55
CA VAL A 63 -0.27 7.66 -5.00
C VAL A 63 -1.74 7.80 -5.37
N ARG A 64 -1.98 8.52 -6.46
CA ARG A 64 -3.31 8.63 -7.08
C ARG A 64 -3.44 7.63 -8.23
N GLU A 65 -4.67 7.26 -8.56
CA GLU A 65 -4.96 6.30 -9.65
C GLU A 65 -4.31 6.71 -11.00
N ALA A 66 -4.33 8.01 -11.33
CA ALA A 66 -3.68 8.50 -12.54
C ALA A 66 -2.15 8.29 -12.54
N GLU A 67 -1.52 8.32 -11.37
CA GLU A 67 -0.08 8.11 -11.22
C GLU A 67 0.28 6.64 -11.35
N VAL A 68 -0.52 5.74 -10.75
CA VAL A 68 -0.36 4.30 -10.92
C VAL A 68 -0.52 3.89 -12.39
N LYS A 69 -1.53 4.42 -13.08
CA LYS A 69 -1.69 4.24 -14.54
C LYS A 69 -0.49 4.77 -15.33
N SER A 70 0.07 5.91 -14.94
CA SER A 70 1.25 6.50 -15.58
C SER A 70 2.55 5.74 -15.31
N VAL A 71 2.69 5.12 -14.14
CA VAL A 71 3.86 4.30 -13.78
C VAL A 71 3.77 2.93 -14.44
N LYS A 72 2.55 2.41 -14.62
CA LYS A 72 2.20 1.05 -15.05
C LYS A 72 2.74 0.01 -14.07
N VAL A 73 1.83 -0.68 -13.39
CA VAL A 73 2.19 -1.82 -12.54
C VAL A 73 2.85 -2.90 -13.43
N PRO A 74 4.04 -3.42 -13.07
CA PRO A 74 4.72 -4.43 -13.88
C PRO A 74 3.96 -5.76 -13.95
N ASP A 75 4.20 -6.51 -15.02
CA ASP A 75 3.54 -7.81 -15.22
C ASP A 75 3.91 -8.81 -14.11
N GLY A 76 2.89 -9.43 -13.51
CA GLY A 76 3.03 -10.35 -12.38
C GLY A 76 3.27 -9.67 -11.03
N VAL A 77 3.16 -8.34 -10.94
CA VAL A 77 2.95 -7.61 -9.68
C VAL A 77 1.45 -7.34 -9.55
N PHE A 78 0.89 -7.60 -8.37
CA PHE A 78 -0.54 -7.46 -8.10
C PHE A 78 -0.77 -6.43 -6.99
N ASP A 79 -1.77 -5.58 -7.14
CA ASP A 79 -2.33 -4.75 -6.06
C ASP A 79 -3.28 -5.62 -5.22
N ALA A 80 -3.06 -5.69 -3.91
CA ALA A 80 -3.79 -6.61 -3.03
C ALA A 80 -5.29 -6.30 -2.96
N TRP A 81 -5.67 -5.02 -2.91
CA TRP A 81 -7.08 -4.62 -2.89
C TRP A 81 -7.75 -4.99 -4.22
N GLU A 82 -7.06 -4.75 -5.34
CA GLU A 82 -7.59 -5.12 -6.67
C GLU A 82 -7.74 -6.63 -6.83
N ALA A 83 -6.72 -7.39 -6.41
CA ALA A 83 -6.70 -8.85 -6.47
C ALA A 83 -7.72 -9.52 -5.53
N CYS A 84 -8.13 -8.84 -4.46
CA CYS A 84 -9.19 -9.28 -3.54
C CYS A 84 -10.60 -8.81 -3.96
N GLY A 85 -10.78 -8.33 -5.19
CA GLY A 85 -12.11 -8.04 -5.75
C GLY A 85 -12.49 -6.56 -5.77
N SER A 86 -11.60 -5.65 -5.37
CA SER A 86 -11.81 -4.20 -5.49
C SER A 86 -13.04 -3.68 -4.76
N ASP A 87 -13.30 -4.18 -3.55
CA ASP A 87 -14.48 -3.76 -2.77
C ASP A 87 -14.44 -2.26 -2.46
N MET A 88 -15.55 -1.58 -2.74
CA MET A 88 -15.70 -0.15 -2.52
C MET A 88 -15.74 0.21 -1.03
N GLU A 89 -16.18 -0.69 -0.15
CA GLU A 89 -16.20 -0.47 1.30
C GLU A 89 -14.79 -0.37 1.90
N SER A 90 -13.82 -1.06 1.30
CA SER A 90 -12.41 -1.09 1.74
C SER A 90 -11.47 -0.24 0.89
N LYS A 91 -12.00 0.58 -0.03
CA LYS A 91 -11.19 1.28 -1.03
C LYS A 91 -10.38 2.46 -0.49
N PHE A 92 -10.95 3.28 0.38
CA PHE A 92 -10.37 4.56 0.76
C PHE A 92 -9.69 4.45 2.12
N THR A 93 -8.37 4.45 2.13
CA THR A 93 -7.55 4.33 3.35
C THR A 93 -7.36 5.68 4.05
N TRP A 94 -7.57 6.79 3.33
CA TRP A 94 -7.63 8.13 3.90
C TRP A 94 -8.94 8.80 3.45
N ASP A 95 -9.85 9.02 4.39
CA ASP A 95 -11.24 9.43 4.10
C ASP A 95 -11.74 10.50 5.07
N LEU A 96 -11.76 11.75 4.62
CA LEU A 96 -12.24 12.86 5.44
C LEU A 96 -13.76 12.95 5.57
N LYS A 97 -14.54 12.06 4.95
CA LYS A 97 -15.98 11.96 5.18
C LYS A 97 -16.29 11.12 6.42
N THR A 98 -15.48 10.11 6.69
CA THR A 98 -15.69 9.16 7.78
C THR A 98 -14.68 9.33 8.93
N ASN A 99 -13.50 9.89 8.65
CA ASN A 99 -12.47 10.20 9.63
C ASN A 99 -12.36 11.72 9.88
N ASP A 100 -12.48 12.12 11.14
CA ASP A 100 -12.44 13.53 11.57
C ASP A 100 -11.21 13.88 12.42
N ASN A 101 -10.16 13.05 12.39
CA ASN A 101 -8.95 13.31 13.17
C ASN A 101 -8.21 14.58 12.73
N LEU A 102 -8.33 14.97 11.46
CA LEU A 102 -7.74 16.20 10.93
C LEU A 102 -8.76 17.35 10.96
N ASN A 103 -8.32 18.50 11.47
CA ASN A 103 -9.08 19.74 11.35
C ASN A 103 -8.94 20.30 9.92
N TRP A 104 -9.70 19.73 8.99
CA TRP A 104 -9.64 20.09 7.57
C TRP A 104 -10.42 21.38 7.29
N PRO A 105 -9.76 22.45 6.82
CA PRO A 105 -10.34 23.80 6.78
C PRO A 105 -11.21 24.06 5.55
N TYR A 106 -11.26 23.13 4.58
CA TYR A 106 -12.00 23.32 3.34
C TYR A 106 -13.37 22.61 3.37
N PRO A 107 -14.38 23.10 2.63
CA PRO A 107 -15.68 22.44 2.56
C PRO A 107 -15.64 21.03 1.94
N SER A 108 -14.66 20.77 1.07
CA SER A 108 -14.49 19.46 0.46
C SER A 108 -14.07 18.41 1.48
N ARG A 109 -14.59 17.19 1.36
CA ARG A 109 -14.17 16.02 2.16
C ARG A 109 -13.57 14.97 1.22
N PRO A 110 -12.28 15.13 0.84
CA PRO A 110 -11.62 14.22 -0.09
C PRO A 110 -11.45 12.81 0.48
N GLN A 111 -11.34 11.86 -0.44
CA GLN A 111 -11.08 10.45 -0.19
C GLN A 111 -9.93 9.99 -1.08
N ALA A 112 -9.04 9.16 -0.55
CA ALA A 112 -7.91 8.64 -1.30
C ALA A 112 -7.54 7.21 -0.85
N ARG A 113 -6.98 6.45 -1.79
CA ARG A 113 -6.34 5.16 -1.56
C ARG A 113 -4.83 5.35 -1.58
N TYR A 114 -4.34 6.00 -0.54
CA TYR A 114 -2.92 6.34 -0.40
C TYR A 114 -2.12 5.13 0.06
N ASP A 115 -2.68 4.36 0.99
CA ASP A 115 -2.08 3.15 1.49
C ASP A 115 -2.42 2.00 0.52
N ARG A 116 -1.39 1.27 0.11
CA ARG A 116 -1.52 0.13 -0.81
C ARG A 116 -0.56 -0.98 -0.42
N VAL A 117 -0.90 -2.19 -0.85
CA VAL A 117 -0.01 -3.35 -0.77
C VAL A 117 0.09 -3.96 -2.17
N TYR A 118 1.33 -4.17 -2.62
CA TYR A 118 1.67 -4.88 -3.84
C TYR A 118 2.40 -6.17 -3.50
N CYS A 119 2.17 -7.23 -4.27
CA CYS A 119 2.88 -8.48 -4.10
C CYS A 119 3.31 -9.09 -5.45
N THR A 120 4.35 -9.92 -5.41
CA THR A 120 4.77 -10.73 -6.56
C THR A 120 5.46 -12.01 -6.08
N SER A 121 5.41 -13.05 -6.90
CA SER A 121 6.05 -14.34 -6.64
C SER A 121 6.96 -14.75 -7.81
N PRO A 122 8.02 -15.54 -7.56
CA PRO A 122 8.81 -16.12 -8.64
C PRO A 122 7.94 -17.06 -9.49
N THR A 123 8.45 -17.47 -10.66
CA THR A 123 7.75 -18.43 -11.53
C THR A 123 7.46 -19.72 -10.76
N GLY A 124 6.18 -20.11 -10.71
CA GLY A 124 5.73 -21.28 -9.94
C GLY A 124 5.46 -21.00 -8.44
N GLY A 125 5.71 -19.78 -7.96
CA GLY A 125 5.39 -19.36 -6.60
C GLY A 125 3.91 -19.07 -6.39
N THR A 126 3.44 -19.29 -5.16
CA THR A 126 2.03 -19.33 -4.76
C THR A 126 1.51 -18.07 -4.09
N LEU A 127 2.38 -17.12 -3.73
CA LEU A 127 2.00 -15.94 -2.96
C LEU A 127 0.86 -15.17 -3.65
N ARG A 128 -0.33 -15.22 -3.05
CA ARG A 128 -1.52 -14.55 -3.56
C ARG A 128 -2.32 -13.95 -2.40
N PRO A 129 -2.74 -12.68 -2.50
CA PRO A 129 -3.62 -12.09 -1.50
C PRO A 129 -5.00 -12.73 -1.61
N THR A 130 -5.55 -13.14 -0.48
CA THR A 130 -6.85 -13.82 -0.37
C THR A 130 -7.90 -12.99 0.33
N HIS A 131 -7.48 -12.07 1.19
CA HIS A 131 -8.36 -11.18 1.92
C HIS A 131 -7.73 -9.79 2.06
N PHE A 132 -8.57 -8.77 2.01
CA PHE A 132 -8.22 -7.37 2.23
C PHE A 132 -9.36 -6.68 2.96
N GLU A 133 -9.07 -6.05 4.10
CA GLU A 133 -10.01 -5.20 4.81
C GLU A 133 -9.33 -3.97 5.42
N LEU A 134 -10.16 -2.99 5.80
CA LEU A 134 -9.71 -1.82 6.55
C LEU A 134 -9.87 -2.09 8.05
N VAL A 135 -8.89 -1.65 8.83
CA VAL A 135 -8.89 -1.79 10.30
C VAL A 135 -8.65 -0.46 11.00
N GLY A 136 -8.94 -0.41 12.30
CA GLY A 136 -8.78 0.80 13.10
C GLY A 136 -9.87 1.84 12.85
N GLN A 137 -11.07 1.40 12.45
CA GLN A 137 -12.23 2.26 12.18
C GLN A 137 -13.07 2.59 13.42
N ASP A 138 -12.71 2.03 14.59
CA ASP A 138 -13.34 2.36 15.86
C ASP A 138 -12.64 3.53 16.56
N ARG A 139 -13.42 4.36 17.24
CA ARG A 139 -12.87 5.44 18.07
C ARG A 139 -12.28 4.88 19.35
N LEU A 140 -11.13 5.42 19.74
CA LEU A 140 -10.52 5.17 21.04
C LEU A 140 -11.43 5.75 22.13
N HIS A 141 -11.79 4.91 23.08
CA HIS A 141 -12.72 5.24 24.16
C HIS A 141 -12.30 6.50 24.95
N ASP A 142 -11.02 6.63 25.28
CA ASP A 142 -10.55 7.65 26.23
C ASP A 142 -10.45 9.05 25.64
N CYS A 143 -10.27 9.18 24.32
CA CYS A 143 -10.07 10.48 23.66
C CYS A 143 -11.09 10.78 22.55
N GLY A 144 -11.95 9.82 22.20
CA GLY A 144 -12.98 9.96 21.17
C GLY A 144 -12.43 10.12 19.74
N ARG A 145 -11.13 9.86 19.53
CA ARG A 145 -10.46 9.98 18.22
C ARG A 145 -10.29 8.61 17.59
N PHE A 146 -10.17 8.57 16.26
CA PHE A 146 -9.67 7.36 15.60
C PHE A 146 -8.18 7.17 15.91
N PRO A 147 -7.62 5.96 15.80
CA PRO A 147 -6.20 5.70 16.03
C PRO A 147 -5.26 6.53 15.14
N SER A 148 -5.69 6.84 13.93
CA SER A 148 -4.96 7.63 12.92
C SER A 148 -5.96 8.36 12.02
N ASP A 149 -5.51 9.36 11.27
CA ASP A 149 -6.28 9.93 10.16
C ASP A 149 -6.33 9.02 8.92
N HIS A 150 -5.53 7.94 8.93
CA HIS A 150 -5.60 6.81 8.01
C HIS A 150 -6.26 5.59 8.66
N TRP A 151 -6.96 4.79 7.87
CA TRP A 151 -7.33 3.42 8.20
C TRP A 151 -6.15 2.49 7.94
N GLY A 152 -5.98 1.50 8.81
CA GLY A 152 -5.02 0.42 8.58
C GLY A 152 -5.52 -0.53 7.49
N MET A 153 -4.61 -1.27 6.89
CA MET A 153 -4.94 -2.36 5.97
C MET A 153 -4.58 -3.70 6.63
N TRP A 154 -5.52 -4.63 6.64
CA TRP A 154 -5.25 -6.03 6.97
C TRP A 154 -5.31 -6.85 5.69
N VAL A 155 -4.25 -7.59 5.40
CA VAL A 155 -4.11 -8.38 4.17
C VAL A 155 -3.65 -9.78 4.52
N GLU A 156 -4.39 -10.77 4.05
CA GLU A 156 -4.03 -12.18 4.19
C GLU A 156 -3.54 -12.74 2.86
N PHE A 157 -2.60 -13.68 2.95
CA PHE A 157 -1.99 -14.31 1.80
C PHE A 157 -2.02 -15.83 1.96
N ASP A 158 -2.31 -16.53 0.88
CA ASP A 158 -1.96 -17.94 0.76
C ASP A 158 -0.47 -18.02 0.38
N THR A 159 0.29 -18.84 1.11
CA THR A 159 1.72 -19.07 0.90
C THR A 159 2.00 -20.54 0.65
#